data_AF-A0A969KEB7-F1
#
_entry.id   AF-A0A969KEB7-F1
#
_cell.length_a   1.000
_cell.length_b   1.000
_cell.length_c   1.000
_cell.angle_alpha   90.00
_cell.angle_beta   90.00
_cell.angle_gamma   90.00
#
_symmetry.space_group_name_H-M   'P 1'
#
loop_
_entity.id
_entity.type
_entity.pdbx_description
1 polymer ?
#
loop_
_entity_poly.entity_id
_entity_poly.type
_entity_poly.pdbx_seq_one_letter_code
_entity_poly.pdbx_strand_id
1 'polypeptide(L)'
;MAANNFSLDDLIKQHNPFQRELFEREVNVWQKAFPDYEPLNAHASEAVLDAVNKINSNQRDVLGITIRSEKGLGKTHNISRIRRKLKESDNALFVYMSKYSNPEDLKAEFLTYLVSSFKEESAHGITQWQKIATCIINSLYSKNYQSQQFIKTFSHPKKQPPLQRNLNKLPMTFLEGMKVLTLIL
;
A
#
# COMPACT_ATOMS: atom_id res chain seq x y z
N MET A 1 -15.56 -32.00 -44.37
CA MET A 1 -15.43 -31.47 -43.00
C MET A 1 -14.26 -32.18 -42.35
N ALA A 2 -13.07 -31.56 -42.33
CA ALA A 2 -11.88 -32.16 -41.72
C ALA A 2 -11.87 -31.81 -40.23
N ALA A 3 -11.85 -32.84 -39.37
CA ALA A 3 -11.65 -32.66 -37.93
C ALA A 3 -10.19 -32.25 -37.72
N ASN A 4 -9.96 -30.99 -37.35
CA ASN A 4 -8.65 -30.50 -36.93
C ASN A 4 -8.27 -31.20 -35.61
N ASN A 5 -7.55 -32.31 -35.71
CA ASN A 5 -6.89 -32.97 -34.59
C ASN A 5 -5.74 -32.07 -34.11
N PHE A 6 -6.06 -31.03 -33.35
CA PHE A 6 -5.05 -30.36 -32.54
C PHE A 6 -4.52 -31.38 -31.53
N SER A 7 -3.22 -31.62 -31.54
CA SER A 7 -2.59 -32.44 -30.51
C SER A 7 -2.82 -31.76 -29.16
N LEU A 8 -2.98 -32.56 -28.10
CA LEU A 8 -3.06 -32.06 -26.73
C LEU A 8 -1.87 -31.13 -26.42
N ASP A 9 -0.70 -31.44 -26.99
CA ASP A 9 0.51 -30.63 -26.86
C ASP A 9 0.37 -29.23 -27.47
N ASP A 10 -0.37 -29.10 -28.58
CA ASP A 10 -0.60 -27.82 -29.26
C ASP A 10 -1.58 -26.95 -28.46
N LEU A 11 -2.60 -27.58 -27.86
CA LEU A 11 -3.55 -26.91 -26.97
C LEU A 11 -2.89 -26.46 -25.67
N ILE A 12 -2.05 -27.29 -25.07
CA ILE A 12 -1.28 -26.92 -23.87
C ILE A 12 -0.36 -25.75 -24.21
N LYS A 13 0.37 -25.78 -25.33
CA LYS A 13 1.24 -24.67 -25.73
C LYS A 13 0.47 -23.37 -25.98
N GLN A 14 -0.71 -23.41 -26.59
CA GLN A 14 -1.50 -22.20 -26.86
C GLN A 14 -2.18 -21.63 -25.62
N HIS A 15 -2.53 -22.47 -24.63
CA HIS A 15 -3.28 -22.06 -23.45
C HIS A 15 -2.52 -22.24 -22.13
N ASN A 16 -1.19 -22.39 -22.16
CA ASN A 16 -0.40 -22.61 -20.96
C ASN A 16 -0.46 -21.40 -20.01
N PRO A 17 -1.16 -21.49 -18.86
CA PRO A 17 -1.27 -20.37 -17.93
C PRO A 17 0.05 -20.09 -17.19
N PHE A 18 1.05 -20.99 -17.33
CA PHE A 18 2.38 -20.92 -16.72
C PHE A 18 3.46 -20.44 -17.71
N GLN A 19 3.12 -20.11 -18.96
CA GLN A 19 4.08 -19.60 -19.96
C GLN A 19 4.40 -18.11 -19.79
N ARG A 20 3.95 -17.48 -18.69
CA ARG A 20 4.43 -16.16 -18.30
C ARG A 20 5.87 -16.30 -17.82
N GLU A 21 6.72 -15.33 -18.16
CA GLU A 21 8.10 -15.27 -17.67
C GLU A 21 8.11 -15.48 -16.15
N LEU A 22 8.53 -16.66 -15.70
CA LEU A 22 8.50 -17.09 -14.29
C LEU A 22 9.45 -16.29 -13.39
N PHE A 23 10.11 -15.27 -13.95
CA PHE A 23 11.16 -14.50 -13.31
C PHE A 23 11.02 -13.01 -13.66
N GLU A 24 9.91 -12.38 -13.28
CA GLU A 24 10.01 -10.98 -12.85
C GLU A 24 10.92 -10.99 -11.61
N ARG A 25 12.21 -10.66 -11.85
CA ARG A 25 13.31 -10.81 -10.86
C ARG A 25 13.12 -9.98 -9.60
N GLU A 26 12.13 -9.08 -9.58
CA GLU A 26 11.76 -8.28 -8.43
C GLU A 26 10.24 -8.23 -8.31
N VAL A 27 9.63 -9.35 -7.91
CA VAL A 27 8.22 -9.34 -7.55
C VAL A 27 8.04 -8.45 -6.32
N ASN A 28 7.69 -7.20 -6.58
CA ASN A 28 7.49 -6.19 -5.56
C ASN A 28 6.05 -6.30 -5.05
N VAL A 29 5.85 -6.08 -3.75
CA VAL A 29 4.52 -6.08 -3.12
C VAL A 29 3.54 -5.14 -3.82
N TRP A 30 4.05 -4.16 -4.58
CA TRP A 30 3.30 -3.19 -5.37
C TRP A 30 2.70 -3.74 -6.69
N GLN A 31 3.38 -4.69 -7.35
CA GLN A 31 3.02 -5.19 -8.69
C GLN A 31 1.76 -6.08 -8.71
N LYS A 32 1.34 -6.47 -9.93
CA LYS A 32 0.05 -7.14 -10.22
C LYS A 32 -0.06 -8.48 -9.47
N ALA A 33 -1.25 -8.71 -8.95
CA ALA A 33 -1.55 -9.57 -7.82
C ALA A 33 -1.05 -11.03 -7.94
N PHE A 34 -0.39 -11.49 -6.87
CA PHE A 34 -0.39 -12.92 -6.54
C PHE A 34 -1.83 -13.40 -6.34
N PRO A 35 -2.22 -14.58 -6.88
CA PRO A 35 -3.47 -15.20 -6.50
C PRO A 35 -3.48 -15.40 -4.98
N ASP A 36 -4.47 -14.84 -4.28
CA ASP A 36 -4.54 -14.98 -2.83
C ASP A 36 -5.05 -16.34 -2.42
N TYR A 37 -4.26 -17.06 -1.63
CA TYR A 37 -4.72 -18.24 -0.93
C TYR A 37 -4.88 -17.90 0.56
N GLU A 38 -6.09 -17.48 0.94
CA GLU A 38 -6.40 -16.90 2.25
C GLU A 38 -5.92 -17.72 3.46
N PRO A 39 -6.04 -19.06 3.51
CA PRO A 39 -5.58 -19.85 4.66
C PRO A 39 -4.08 -19.75 4.93
N LEU A 40 -3.25 -19.50 3.90
CA LEU A 40 -1.81 -19.43 4.06
C LEU A 40 -1.43 -18.24 4.94
N ASN A 41 -0.83 -18.51 6.10
CA ASN A 41 -0.39 -17.49 7.06
C ASN A 41 -1.48 -16.49 7.47
N ALA A 42 -2.76 -16.91 7.47
CA ALA A 42 -3.90 -16.03 7.80
C ALA A 42 -3.68 -15.30 9.14
N HIS A 43 -3.26 -16.06 10.16
CA HIS A 43 -2.92 -15.56 11.50
C HIS A 43 -1.96 -14.36 11.48
N ALA A 44 -0.95 -14.35 10.61
CA ALA A 44 0.03 -13.27 10.54
C ALA A 44 -0.57 -12.01 9.91
N SER A 45 -1.39 -12.17 8.86
CA SER A 45 -2.09 -11.03 8.25
C SER A 45 -3.18 -10.47 9.16
N GLU A 46 -3.91 -11.32 9.87
CA GLU A 46 -4.94 -10.93 10.84
C GLU A 46 -4.33 -10.19 12.02
N ALA A 47 -3.22 -10.67 12.59
CA ALA A 47 -2.53 -9.99 13.67
C ALA A 47 -2.12 -8.55 13.30
N VAL A 48 -1.70 -8.33 12.05
CA VAL A 48 -1.37 -6.98 11.55
C VAL A 48 -2.63 -6.11 11.39
N LEU A 49 -3.72 -6.66 10.86
CA LEU A 49 -4.97 -5.91 10.69
C LEU A 49 -5.62 -5.57 12.03
N ASP A 50 -5.59 -6.48 12.98
CA ASP A 50 -6.04 -6.25 14.35
C ASP A 50 -5.22 -5.15 15.03
N ALA A 51 -3.91 -5.13 14.80
CA ALA A 51 -3.07 -4.05 15.28
C ALA A 51 -3.45 -2.69 14.70
N VAL A 52 -3.69 -2.62 13.38
CA VAL A 52 -4.19 -1.41 12.71
C VAL A 52 -5.51 -0.96 13.34
N ASN A 53 -6.44 -1.88 13.57
CA ASN A 53 -7.73 -1.59 14.19
C ASN A 53 -7.58 -1.03 15.61
N LYS A 54 -6.72 -1.64 16.45
CA LYS A 54 -6.43 -1.16 17.81
C LYS A 54 -5.88 0.26 17.78
N ILE A 55 -4.96 0.54 16.86
CA ILE A 55 -4.37 1.86 16.66
C ILE A 55 -5.40 2.90 16.22
N ASN A 56 -6.30 2.53 15.30
CA ASN A 56 -7.37 3.40 14.82
C ASN A 56 -8.44 3.67 15.89
N SER A 57 -8.68 2.70 16.78
CA SER A 57 -9.57 2.86 17.94
C SER A 57 -8.95 3.61 19.13
N ASN A 58 -7.77 4.22 18.95
CA ASN A 58 -7.01 4.92 20.01
C ASN A 58 -6.67 4.03 21.22
N GLN A 59 -6.63 2.71 21.06
CA GLN A 59 -6.21 1.81 22.14
C GLN A 59 -4.68 1.77 22.29
N ARG A 60 -3.95 2.10 21.22
CA ARG A 60 -2.49 2.23 21.19
C ARG A 60 -2.07 3.32 20.21
N ASP A 61 -0.95 3.98 20.51
CA ASP A 61 -0.38 5.00 19.63
C ASP A 61 0.50 4.37 18.54
N VAL A 62 1.35 3.41 18.92
CA VAL A 62 2.30 2.72 18.03
C VAL A 62 2.37 1.23 18.38
N LEU A 63 2.50 0.36 17.36
CA LEU A 63 2.77 -1.06 17.53
C LEU A 63 3.78 -1.56 16.50
N GLY A 64 4.79 -2.30 16.98
CA GLY A 64 5.71 -3.07 16.13
C GLY A 64 5.34 -4.54 16.09
N ILE A 65 5.39 -5.15 14.90
CA ILE A 65 5.17 -6.59 14.69
C ILE A 65 6.35 -7.15 13.90
N THR A 66 6.91 -8.26 14.36
CA THR A 66 7.97 -8.99 13.65
C THR A 66 7.41 -10.32 13.14
N ILE A 67 7.42 -10.51 11.82
CA ILE A 67 6.96 -11.75 11.18
C ILE A 67 8.18 -12.64 10.87
N ARG A 68 8.32 -13.74 11.62
CA ARG A 68 9.38 -14.72 11.42
C ARG A 68 8.87 -15.90 10.59
N SER A 69 9.68 -16.31 9.61
CA SER A 69 9.43 -17.51 8.80
C SER A 69 10.67 -17.84 7.97
N GLU A 70 10.74 -19.04 7.43
CA GLU A 70 11.81 -19.47 6.55
C GLU A 70 11.65 -18.92 5.12
N LYS A 71 12.72 -19.02 4.32
CA LYS A 71 12.69 -18.63 2.91
C LYS A 71 11.69 -19.51 2.16
N GLY A 72 10.82 -18.89 1.37
CA GLY A 72 9.82 -19.61 0.56
C GLY A 72 8.47 -19.81 1.24
N LEU A 73 8.30 -19.50 2.53
CA LEU A 73 7.02 -19.67 3.24
C LEU A 73 5.98 -18.54 3.00
N GLY A 74 6.09 -17.80 1.90
CA GLY A 74 5.07 -16.82 1.51
C GLY A 74 5.06 -15.50 2.30
N LYS A 75 6.22 -14.99 2.75
CA LYS A 75 6.33 -13.67 3.40
C LYS A 75 5.79 -12.53 2.52
N THR A 76 6.26 -12.47 1.27
CA THR A 76 5.82 -11.47 0.28
C THR A 76 4.34 -11.60 -0.01
N HIS A 77 3.82 -12.83 -0.01
CA HIS A 77 2.39 -13.11 -0.16
C HIS A 77 1.57 -12.49 0.98
N ASN A 78 2.02 -12.68 2.22
CA ASN A 78 1.38 -12.13 3.40
C ASN A 78 1.35 -10.59 3.40
N ILE A 79 2.47 -9.94 3.05
CA ILE A 79 2.55 -8.47 2.94
C ILE A 79 1.64 -7.96 1.83
N SER A 80 1.61 -8.65 0.69
CA SER A 80 0.74 -8.28 -0.43
C SER A 80 -0.74 -8.38 -0.05
N ARG A 81 -1.12 -9.38 0.76
CA ARG A 81 -2.48 -9.50 1.31
C ARG A 81 -2.82 -8.34 2.26
N ILE A 82 -1.92 -8.03 3.20
CA ILE A 82 -2.11 -6.89 4.13
C ILE A 82 -2.31 -5.61 3.32
N ARG A 83 -1.44 -5.34 2.34
CA ARG A 83 -1.58 -4.18 1.44
C ARG A 83 -2.95 -4.15 0.77
N ARG A 84 -3.43 -5.27 0.21
CA ARG A 84 -4.74 -5.33 -0.46
C ARG A 84 -5.88 -5.01 0.51
N LYS A 85 -5.89 -5.63 1.70
CA LYS A 85 -6.92 -5.36 2.72
C LYS A 85 -6.90 -3.89 3.18
N LEU A 86 -5.71 -3.29 3.34
CA LEU A 86 -5.57 -1.85 3.66
C LEU A 86 -5.95 -0.92 2.51
N LYS A 87 -5.72 -1.36 1.26
CA LYS A 87 -6.09 -0.61 0.05
C LYS A 87 -7.61 -0.48 -0.10
N GLU A 88 -8.35 -1.47 0.38
CA GLU A 88 -9.82 -1.49 0.40
C GLU A 88 -10.42 -0.65 1.53
N SER A 89 -9.76 -0.57 2.69
CA SER A 89 -10.32 0.06 3.89
C SER A 89 -10.19 1.60 3.95
N ASP A 90 -9.47 2.22 3.00
CA ASP A 90 -9.18 3.68 2.84
C ASP A 90 -8.68 4.43 4.10
N ASN A 91 -8.50 3.73 5.21
CA ASN A 91 -8.26 4.27 6.55
C ASN A 91 -6.80 4.16 7.00
N ALA A 92 -5.91 3.71 6.11
CA ALA A 92 -4.50 3.51 6.41
C ALA A 92 -3.63 3.86 5.20
N LEU A 93 -2.41 4.31 5.51
CA LEU A 93 -1.32 4.43 4.54
C LEU A 93 -0.44 3.20 4.67
N PHE A 94 -0.01 2.66 3.54
CA PHE A 94 0.88 1.52 3.48
C PHE A 94 2.21 1.97 2.88
N VAL A 95 3.30 1.73 3.61
CA VAL A 95 4.66 2.07 3.20
C VAL A 95 5.47 0.79 3.24
N TYR A 96 6.19 0.51 2.17
CA TYR A 96 6.99 -0.71 2.06
C TYR A 96 8.42 -0.39 1.67
N MET A 97 9.34 -1.01 2.39
CA MET A 97 10.78 -0.93 2.17
C MET A 97 11.30 -2.36 2.05
N SER A 98 11.89 -2.69 0.91
CA SER A 98 12.27 -4.07 0.59
C SER A 98 13.66 -4.45 1.09
N LYS A 99 14.63 -3.54 0.97
CA LYS A 99 16.01 -3.71 1.39
C LYS A 99 16.60 -2.34 1.75
N TYR A 100 17.53 -2.32 2.69
CA TYR A 100 18.48 -1.23 2.85
C TYR A 100 19.90 -1.73 2.59
N SER A 101 20.74 -0.85 2.07
CA SER A 101 22.12 -1.17 1.73
C SER A 101 23.03 -0.96 2.94
N ASN A 102 22.94 0.23 3.54
CA ASN A 102 23.80 0.67 4.64
C ASN A 102 22.96 1.20 5.81
N PRO A 103 23.29 0.86 7.06
CA PRO A 103 22.63 1.43 8.24
C PRO A 103 22.77 2.96 8.32
N GLU A 104 23.90 3.52 7.86
CA GLU A 104 24.18 4.95 7.87
C GLU A 104 23.23 5.74 6.95
N ASP A 105 22.81 5.12 5.84
CA ASP A 105 21.90 5.71 4.86
C ASP A 105 20.42 5.37 5.12
N LEU A 106 20.13 4.59 6.18
CA LEU A 106 18.79 4.06 6.45
C LEU A 106 17.71 5.15 6.41
N LYS A 107 18.00 6.33 6.95
CA LYS A 107 17.07 7.46 6.95
C LYS A 107 16.78 7.96 5.53
N ALA A 108 17.82 8.15 4.72
CA ALA A 108 17.69 8.65 3.35
C ALA A 108 17.01 7.61 2.44
N GLU A 109 17.39 6.34 2.58
CA GLU A 109 16.75 5.23 1.86
C GLU A 109 15.28 5.09 2.29
N PHE A 110 14.99 5.12 3.59
CA PHE A 110 13.60 5.08 4.09
C PHE A 110 12.76 6.22 3.52
N LEU A 111 13.27 7.45 3.51
CA LEU A 111 12.55 8.58 2.91
C LEU A 111 12.31 8.37 1.41
N THR A 112 13.25 7.75 0.70
CA THR A 112 13.08 7.41 -0.71
C THR A 112 11.97 6.38 -0.90
N TYR A 113 11.93 5.33 -0.08
CA TYR A 113 10.85 4.33 -0.08
C TYR A 113 9.49 4.91 0.36
N LEU A 114 9.51 5.88 1.28
CA LEU A 114 8.32 6.58 1.72
C LEU A 114 7.71 7.39 0.58
N VAL A 115 8.54 8.20 -0.09
CA VAL A 115 8.11 9.03 -1.23
C VAL A 115 7.67 8.17 -2.40
N SER A 116 8.35 7.05 -2.68
CA SER A 116 7.92 6.12 -3.73
C SER A 116 6.58 5.48 -3.39
N SER A 117 6.40 5.01 -2.15
CA SER A 117 5.13 4.43 -1.67
C SER A 117 3.97 5.43 -1.76
N PHE A 118 4.22 6.73 -1.58
CA PHE A 118 3.17 7.75 -1.68
C PHE A 118 2.61 7.94 -3.10
N LYS A 119 3.37 7.55 -4.13
CA LYS A 119 2.90 7.57 -5.52
C LYS A 119 1.95 6.42 -5.83
N GLU A 120 1.92 5.39 -5.00
CA GLU A 120 1.08 4.20 -5.20
C GLU A 120 -0.41 4.52 -5.04
N GLU A 121 -1.22 3.87 -5.87
CA GLU A 121 -2.66 4.13 -5.99
C GLU A 121 -3.51 3.18 -5.15
N SER A 122 -4.58 3.76 -4.60
CA SER A 122 -5.70 3.05 -3.97
C SER A 122 -6.64 2.38 -5.00
N ALA A 123 -7.63 1.61 -4.52
CA ALA A 123 -8.56 0.91 -5.40
C ALA A 123 -9.36 1.86 -6.31
N HIS A 124 -9.43 3.14 -5.93
CA HIS A 124 -10.18 4.18 -6.63
C HIS A 124 -9.31 5.12 -7.48
N GLY A 125 -8.06 4.73 -7.79
CA GLY A 125 -7.14 5.52 -8.62
C GLY A 125 -6.64 6.81 -7.93
N ILE A 126 -6.74 6.86 -6.60
CA ILE A 126 -6.23 7.98 -5.78
C ILE A 126 -4.89 7.58 -5.20
N THR A 127 -3.87 8.42 -5.38
CA THR A 127 -2.56 8.18 -4.78
C THR A 127 -2.58 8.39 -3.27
N GLN A 128 -1.71 7.68 -2.55
CA GLN A 128 -1.55 7.90 -1.11
C GLN A 128 -1.21 9.35 -0.77
N TRP A 129 -0.42 10.04 -1.62
CA TRP A 129 -0.15 11.48 -1.46
C TRP A 129 -1.41 12.35 -1.51
N GLN A 130 -2.34 12.05 -2.41
CA GLN A 130 -3.62 12.78 -2.50
C GLN A 130 -4.49 12.54 -1.26
N LYS A 131 -4.44 11.35 -0.66
CA LYS A 131 -5.12 11.08 0.63
C LYS A 131 -4.55 11.94 1.75
N ILE A 132 -3.22 12.00 1.86
CA ILE A 132 -2.53 12.86 2.84
C ILE A 132 -2.93 14.32 2.64
N ALA A 133 -2.88 14.83 1.41
CA ALA A 133 -3.26 16.20 1.10
C ALA A 133 -4.72 16.52 1.47
N THR A 134 -5.63 15.57 1.21
CA THR A 134 -7.05 15.70 1.60
C THR A 134 -7.19 15.77 3.12
N CYS A 135 -6.51 14.88 3.85
CA CYS A 135 -6.52 14.84 5.31
C CYS A 135 -6.00 16.17 5.91
N ILE A 136 -4.88 16.69 5.39
CA ILE A 136 -4.32 17.99 5.79
C ILE A 136 -5.37 19.10 5.65
N ILE A 137 -6.03 19.15 4.50
CA ILE A 137 -6.96 20.24 4.20
C ILE A 137 -8.23 20.11 5.02
N ASN A 138 -8.72 18.90 5.23
CA ASN A 138 -9.82 18.62 6.15
C ASN A 138 -9.48 19.10 7.57
N SER A 139 -8.27 18.82 8.05
CA SER A 139 -7.81 19.27 9.36
C SER A 139 -7.64 20.79 9.46
N LEU A 140 -7.07 21.44 8.44
CA LEU A 140 -6.79 22.88 8.46
C LEU A 140 -8.04 23.75 8.29
N TYR A 141 -9.02 23.27 7.53
CA TYR A 141 -10.22 24.03 7.19
C TYR A 141 -11.48 23.50 7.87
N SER A 142 -11.35 22.52 8.78
CA SER A 142 -12.46 21.82 9.43
C SER A 142 -13.52 21.33 8.44
N LYS A 143 -13.05 20.78 7.32
CA LYS A 143 -13.88 20.24 6.25
C LYS A 143 -13.82 18.72 6.25
N ASN A 144 -14.75 18.09 5.54
CA ASN A 144 -14.88 16.63 5.49
C ASN A 144 -14.94 16.14 4.03
N TYR A 145 -13.97 16.58 3.22
CA TYR A 145 -13.86 16.15 1.83
C TYR A 145 -13.42 14.70 1.75
N GLN A 146 -14.09 13.93 0.90
CA GLN A 146 -13.54 12.65 0.43
C GLN A 146 -12.39 12.93 -0.55
N SER A 147 -11.35 12.10 -0.57
CA SER A 147 -10.19 12.34 -1.45
C SER A 147 -10.57 12.42 -2.94
N GLN A 148 -11.59 11.67 -3.36
CA GLN A 148 -12.13 11.72 -4.72
C GLN A 148 -12.75 13.09 -5.04
N GLN A 149 -13.47 13.67 -4.08
CA GLN A 149 -14.11 14.99 -4.20
C GLN A 149 -13.06 16.09 -4.18
N PHE A 150 -12.04 15.95 -3.32
CA PHE A 150 -10.93 16.88 -3.23
C PHE A 150 -10.22 17.00 -4.58
N ILE A 151 -9.80 15.88 -5.18
CA ILE A 151 -9.09 15.90 -6.48
C ILE A 151 -9.96 16.60 -7.53
N LYS A 152 -11.22 16.21 -7.68
CA LYS A 152 -12.15 16.85 -8.65
C LYS A 152 -12.30 18.36 -8.43
N THR A 153 -12.30 18.80 -7.17
CA THR A 153 -12.47 20.21 -6.80
C THR A 153 -11.23 21.05 -7.09
N PHE A 154 -10.04 20.48 -6.86
CA PHE A 154 -8.77 21.20 -6.91
C PHE A 154 -7.88 20.87 -8.13
N SER A 155 -8.33 20.01 -9.04
CA SER A 155 -7.74 19.88 -10.40
C SER A 155 -7.82 21.18 -11.21
N HIS A 156 -8.65 22.15 -10.79
CA HIS A 156 -8.76 23.45 -11.44
C HIS A 156 -7.83 24.48 -10.76
N PRO A 157 -6.88 25.10 -11.48
CA PRO A 157 -5.85 25.98 -10.91
C PRO A 157 -6.41 27.22 -10.20
N LYS A 158 -7.65 27.64 -10.51
CA LYS A 158 -8.30 28.82 -9.91
C LYS A 158 -8.95 28.58 -8.54
N LYS A 159 -9.00 27.34 -8.04
CA LYS A 159 -9.67 26.99 -6.77
C LYS A 159 -8.71 26.58 -5.64
N GLN A 160 -7.40 26.64 -5.85
CA GLN A 160 -6.42 26.21 -4.84
C GLN A 160 -6.54 27.06 -3.57
N PRO A 161 -6.62 26.46 -2.37
CA PRO A 161 -6.70 27.21 -1.13
C PRO A 161 -5.30 27.78 -0.80
N PRO A 162 -5.20 28.94 -0.14
CA PRO A 162 -3.91 29.50 0.24
C PRO A 162 -3.24 28.62 1.31
N LEU A 163 -2.36 27.71 0.88
CA LEU A 163 -1.67 26.75 1.75
C LEU A 163 -0.65 27.42 2.69
N GLN A 164 -0.09 28.56 2.29
CA GLN A 164 1.02 29.21 3.03
C GLN A 164 0.58 29.89 4.34
N ARG A 165 -0.70 30.25 4.51
CA ARG A 165 -1.15 31.10 5.64
C ARG A 165 -1.54 30.32 6.91
N ASN A 166 -1.66 28.98 6.83
CA ASN A 166 -2.18 28.17 7.94
C ASN A 166 -1.29 26.95 8.29
N LEU A 167 -0.07 26.84 7.77
CA LEU A 167 0.87 25.75 8.14
C LEU A 167 1.10 25.69 9.66
N ASN A 168 1.11 26.84 10.32
CA ASN A 168 1.29 26.96 11.78
C ASN A 168 0.06 26.48 12.58
N LYS A 169 -1.06 26.16 11.92
CA LYS A 169 -2.27 25.60 12.53
C LYS A 169 -2.40 24.10 12.30
N LEU A 170 -1.42 23.48 11.63
CA LEU A 170 -1.34 22.03 11.62
C LEU A 170 -1.19 21.57 13.06
N PRO A 171 -2.09 20.70 13.57
CA PRO A 171 -1.88 20.17 14.89
C PRO A 171 -0.56 19.40 14.88
N MET A 172 0.26 19.56 15.92
CA MET A 172 1.52 18.79 16.09
C MET A 172 1.29 17.27 15.97
N THR A 173 0.06 16.83 16.25
CA THR A 173 -0.43 15.47 16.04
C THR A 173 -0.54 15.05 14.57
N PHE A 174 -0.29 15.92 13.58
CA PHE A 174 -0.35 15.55 12.16
C PHE A 174 0.91 14.78 11.73
N LEU A 175 2.09 15.17 12.23
CA LEU A 175 3.33 14.41 12.03
C LEU A 175 3.38 13.16 12.93
N GLU A 176 2.81 13.22 14.13
CA GLU A 176 2.68 12.06 15.03
C GLU A 176 1.56 11.10 14.60
N GLY A 177 0.53 11.62 13.91
CA GLY A 177 -0.69 10.92 13.49
C GLY A 177 -0.62 10.31 12.09
N MET A 178 0.46 10.58 11.34
CA MET A 178 0.89 9.65 10.29
C MET A 178 1.44 8.40 10.98
N LYS A 179 0.53 7.59 11.52
CA LYS A 179 0.79 6.27 12.07
C LYS A 179 1.17 5.35 10.91
N VAL A 180 2.37 5.55 10.38
CA VAL A 180 2.97 4.75 9.33
C VAL A 180 3.25 3.41 9.97
N LEU A 181 2.55 2.38 9.52
CA LEU A 181 2.87 1.01 9.87
C LEU A 181 4.17 0.66 9.13
N THR A 182 5.31 1.00 9.73
CA THR A 182 6.62 0.63 9.19
C THR A 182 6.83 -0.84 9.46
N LEU A 183 6.51 -1.69 8.49
CA LEU A 183 6.87 -3.09 8.52
C LEU A 183 8.34 -3.21 8.11
N ILE A 184 9.24 -3.33 9.11
CA ILE A 184 10.64 -3.68 8.86
C ILE A 184 10.70 -5.21 8.83
N LEU A 185 11.07 -5.76 7.66
CA LEU A 185 11.45 -7.16 7.51
C LEU A 185 12.97 -7.31 7.60
#